data_AF-A0AB34R8M3-F1
#
_entry.id   AF-A0AB34R8M3-F1
#
_cell.length_a   1.000
_cell.length_b   1.000
_cell.length_c   1.000
_cell.angle_alpha   90.00
_cell.angle_beta   90.00
_cell.angle_gamma   90.00
#
_symmetry.space_group_name_H-M   'P 1'
#
loop_
_entity.id
_entity.type
_entity.pdbx_description
1 polymer ?
#
loop_
_entity_poly.entity_id
_entity_poly.type
_entity_poly.pdbx_seq_one_letter_code
_entity_poly.pdbx_strand_id
1 'polypeptide(L)'
;MIEQLLCNYPPVYKRYRYLSNFKYLLFDLYRDSLFFSFEVDTLVYRMNMKDSTVISFGNSGVDMDTAYPEFRTFEDSDIHFSACRQNYGYYRYLKWIPQTNVLFRGYQKQKAPFEDGLQVYRNRCLVADFNVPRGFEVIGYIAPWYYAGVKPDYANEKFIIYRFKL
;
A
#
# COMPACT_ATOMS: atom_id res chain seq x y z
N MET A 1 2.96 -27.98 10.60
CA MET A 1 4.13 -27.13 10.91
C MET A 1 3.72 -25.69 10.69
N ILE A 2 3.96 -24.80 11.64
CA ILE A 2 3.67 -23.36 11.54
C ILE A 2 5.02 -22.64 11.64
N GLU A 3 5.31 -21.79 10.67
CA GLU A 3 6.54 -20.99 10.63
C GLU A 3 6.24 -19.52 10.96
N GLN A 4 7.12 -18.87 11.69
CA GLN A 4 7.01 -17.46 12.05
C GLN A 4 7.84 -16.60 11.10
N LEU A 5 7.21 -15.64 10.42
CA LEU A 5 7.87 -14.65 9.57
C LEU A 5 7.87 -13.29 10.27
N LEU A 6 9.04 -12.69 10.47
CA LEU A 6 9.19 -11.44 11.23
C LEU A 6 9.25 -10.23 10.31
N CYS A 7 8.21 -9.39 10.34
CA CYS A 7 8.16 -8.10 9.66
C CYS A 7 8.29 -6.96 10.68
N ASN A 8 9.52 -6.60 11.03
CA ASN A 8 9.78 -5.58 12.06
C ASN A 8 9.39 -4.17 11.58
N TYR A 9 8.86 -3.35 12.49
CA TYR A 9 8.54 -1.97 12.17
C TYR A 9 9.78 -1.19 11.72
N PRO A 10 9.67 -0.42 10.63
CA PRO A 10 10.79 0.34 10.08
C PRO A 10 11.13 1.57 10.94
N PRO A 11 12.36 2.11 10.83
CA PRO A 11 12.79 3.27 11.61
C PRO A 11 11.94 4.53 11.45
N VAL A 12 11.17 4.66 10.36
CA VAL A 12 10.27 5.82 10.14
C VAL A 12 9.28 6.02 11.28
N TYR A 13 8.82 4.93 11.92
CA TYR A 13 7.92 5.01 13.07
C TYR A 13 8.56 5.63 14.31
N LYS A 14 9.90 5.58 14.42
CA LYS A 14 10.63 6.21 15.54
C LYS A 14 10.70 7.73 15.46
N ARG A 15 10.32 8.32 14.31
CA ARG A 15 10.23 9.78 14.14
C ARG A 15 9.02 10.37 14.82
N TYR A 16 8.07 9.52 15.21
CA TYR A 16 6.86 9.89 15.90
C TYR A 16 6.91 9.28 17.31
N ARG A 17 6.56 10.06 18.30
CA ARG A 17 6.28 9.63 19.66
C ARG A 17 5.15 8.60 19.69
N TYR A 18 4.13 8.80 18.86
CA TYR A 18 2.98 7.89 18.80
C TYR A 18 2.15 8.04 17.51
N LEU A 19 2.23 7.03 16.62
CA LEU A 19 1.57 7.03 15.31
C LEU A 19 0.65 5.82 15.15
N SER A 20 -0.43 5.77 15.92
CA SER A 20 -1.26 4.56 15.96
C SER A 20 -2.31 4.47 14.84
N ASN A 21 -2.59 5.58 14.14
CA ASN A 21 -3.58 5.63 13.07
C ASN A 21 -3.04 5.12 11.72
N PHE A 22 -1.72 4.93 11.57
CA PHE A 22 -1.07 4.47 10.34
C PHE A 22 -0.06 3.34 10.60
N LYS A 23 -0.51 2.28 11.26
CA LYS A 23 0.34 1.20 11.80
C LYS A 23 0.26 -0.12 11.01
N TYR A 24 -0.54 -0.20 9.96
CA TYR A 24 -0.77 -1.50 9.32
C TYR A 24 0.40 -1.99 8.46
N LEU A 25 0.58 -3.30 8.46
CA LEU A 25 1.45 -4.04 7.55
C LEU A 25 0.68 -4.29 6.26
N LEU A 26 1.32 -3.99 5.13
CA LEU A 26 0.84 -4.28 3.79
C LEU A 26 1.66 -5.43 3.27
N PHE A 27 1.06 -6.47 2.69
CA PHE A 27 1.84 -7.57 2.15
C PHE A 27 1.18 -8.26 0.96
N ASP A 28 2.03 -8.89 0.15
CA ASP A 28 1.61 -9.89 -0.83
C ASP A 28 2.65 -11.02 -0.87
N LEU A 29 2.21 -12.21 -1.24
CA LEU A 29 3.02 -13.42 -1.21
C LEU A 29 3.06 -14.08 -2.57
N TYR A 30 4.26 -14.43 -3.02
CA TYR A 30 4.42 -15.27 -4.20
C TYR A 30 5.58 -16.26 -4.05
N ARG A 31 5.26 -17.55 -4.02
CA ARG A 31 6.22 -18.63 -3.76
C ARG A 31 7.01 -18.34 -2.48
N ASP A 32 8.34 -18.40 -2.53
CA ASP A 32 9.25 -18.13 -1.41
C ASP A 32 9.55 -16.63 -1.21
N SER A 33 8.74 -15.73 -1.78
CA SER A 33 8.94 -14.28 -1.67
C SER A 33 7.76 -13.61 -0.99
N LEU A 34 8.02 -13.05 0.19
CA LEU A 34 7.10 -12.16 0.89
C LEU A 34 7.46 -10.71 0.54
N PHE A 35 6.53 -10.01 -0.10
CA PHE A 35 6.61 -8.56 -0.27
C PHE A 35 5.85 -7.91 0.87
N PHE A 36 6.45 -6.94 1.54
CA PHE A 36 5.77 -6.21 2.60
C PHE A 36 6.17 -4.75 2.67
N SER A 37 5.31 -3.92 3.22
CA SER A 37 5.51 -2.48 3.42
C SER A 37 4.64 -2.03 4.60
N PHE A 38 4.75 -0.76 4.95
CA PHE A 38 3.99 -0.15 6.03
C PHE A 38 3.35 1.14 5.55
N GLU A 39 2.22 1.52 6.16
CA GLU A 39 1.36 2.61 5.67
C GLU A 39 2.09 3.95 5.53
N VAL A 40 3.15 4.19 6.31
CA VAL A 40 3.92 5.45 6.28
C VAL A 40 5.34 5.30 5.76
N ASP A 41 5.76 4.09 5.43
CA ASP A 41 7.12 3.83 4.97
C ASP A 41 7.19 3.89 3.45
N THR A 42 8.08 4.74 2.93
CA THR A 42 8.39 4.84 1.51
C THR A 42 8.98 3.56 0.92
N LEU A 43 9.49 2.65 1.75
CA LEU A 43 10.10 1.40 1.31
C LEU A 43 9.11 0.23 1.21
N VAL A 44 9.33 -0.59 0.19
CA VAL A 44 8.88 -1.97 0.07
C VAL A 44 10.04 -2.87 0.41
N TYR A 45 9.77 -3.91 1.17
CA TYR A 45 10.68 -4.97 1.52
C TYR A 45 10.32 -6.24 0.77
N ARG A 46 11.32 -7.00 0.36
CA ARG A 46 11.14 -8.37 -0.14
C ARG A 46 12.00 -9.30 0.70
N MET A 47 11.35 -10.21 1.40
CA MET A 47 11.99 -11.28 2.16
C MET A 47 11.98 -12.57 1.34
N ASN A 48 13.14 -13.21 1.22
CA ASN A 48 13.23 -14.60 0.79
C ASN A 48 12.93 -15.49 2.00
N MET A 49 11.86 -16.28 1.93
CA MET A 49 11.40 -17.09 3.07
C MET A 49 12.30 -18.31 3.34
N LYS A 50 13.18 -18.69 2.40
CA LYS A 50 14.10 -19.83 2.60
C LYS A 50 15.28 -19.51 3.50
N ASP A 51 15.79 -18.27 3.42
CA ASP A 51 17.00 -17.84 4.13
C ASP A 51 16.78 -16.55 4.95
N SER A 52 15.55 -16.02 4.97
CA SER A 52 15.17 -14.78 5.64
C SER A 52 15.94 -13.53 5.17
N THR A 53 16.60 -13.58 4.01
CA THR A 53 17.28 -12.40 3.47
C THR A 53 16.27 -11.35 3.03
N VAL A 54 16.51 -10.09 3.42
CA VAL A 54 15.63 -8.96 3.13
C VAL A 54 16.36 -7.93 2.27
N ILE A 55 15.71 -7.54 1.18
CA ILE A 55 16.09 -6.38 0.38
C ILE A 55 15.00 -5.32 0.44
N SER A 56 15.35 -4.06 0.19
CA SER A 56 14.39 -2.96 0.14
C SER A 56 14.55 -2.10 -1.12
N PHE A 57 13.46 -1.47 -1.52
CA PHE A 57 13.36 -0.53 -2.63
C PHE A 57 12.09 0.30 -2.45
N GLY A 58 11.94 1.42 -3.14
CA GLY A 58 10.71 2.19 -3.08
C GLY A 58 10.93 3.68 -3.28
N ASN A 59 9.82 4.36 -3.51
CA ASN A 59 9.77 5.79 -3.77
C ASN A 59 8.61 6.40 -2.99
N SER A 60 8.76 7.65 -2.56
CA SER A 60 7.66 8.43 -2.00
C SER A 60 6.53 8.55 -3.01
N GLY A 61 5.28 8.40 -2.56
CA GLY A 61 4.11 8.75 -3.36
C GLY A 61 4.12 10.23 -3.74
N VAL A 62 3.69 10.54 -4.96
CA VAL A 62 3.65 11.91 -5.49
C VAL A 62 2.57 12.72 -4.76
N ASP A 63 2.96 13.90 -4.29
CA ASP A 63 2.11 14.86 -3.57
C ASP A 63 1.40 14.29 -2.34
N MET A 64 2.04 13.35 -1.64
CA MET A 64 1.51 12.74 -0.43
C MET A 64 1.83 13.59 0.81
N ASP A 65 0.79 14.08 1.50
CA ASP A 65 0.95 14.76 2.78
C ASP A 65 1.14 13.73 3.89
N THR A 66 2.36 13.71 4.43
CA THR A 66 2.79 12.79 5.50
C THR A 66 3.07 13.52 6.81
N ALA A 67 2.56 14.74 6.99
CA ALA A 67 2.70 15.51 8.23
C ALA A 67 1.72 15.01 9.30
N TYR A 68 1.82 13.73 9.66
CA TYR A 68 0.84 13.06 10.51
C TYR A 68 0.77 13.66 11.92
N PRO A 69 -0.42 13.75 12.51
CA PRO A 69 -0.58 14.15 13.89
C PRO A 69 -0.13 13.03 14.82
N GLU A 70 0.38 13.43 15.99
CA GLU A 70 0.77 12.52 17.06
C GLU A 70 -0.24 12.59 18.20
N PHE A 71 -0.67 11.43 18.68
CA PHE A 71 -1.65 11.33 19.76
C PHE A 71 -0.99 10.93 21.07
N ARG A 72 -1.61 11.25 22.21
CA ARG A 72 -1.04 10.90 23.52
C ARG A 72 -1.56 9.58 24.08
N THR A 73 -2.76 9.16 23.67
CA THR A 73 -3.39 7.91 24.11
C THR A 73 -4.00 7.13 22.95
N PHE A 74 -4.31 5.85 23.17
CA PHE A 74 -5.00 5.02 22.18
C PHE A 74 -6.41 5.54 21.91
N GLU A 75 -7.13 5.96 22.95
CA GLU A 75 -8.50 6.44 22.87
C GLU A 75 -8.60 7.71 22.01
N ASP A 76 -7.68 8.66 22.22
CA ASP A 76 -7.59 9.91 21.45
C ASP A 76 -7.29 9.61 19.97
N SER A 77 -6.33 8.70 19.72
CA SER A 77 -6.01 8.26 18.37
C SER A 77 -7.21 7.61 17.67
N ASP A 78 -7.96 6.75 18.37
CA ASP A 78 -9.11 6.02 17.82
C ASP A 78 -10.25 6.98 17.44
N ILE A 79 -10.54 7.98 18.28
CA ILE A 79 -11.53 9.03 17.96
C ILE A 79 -11.14 9.77 16.67
N HIS A 80 -9.84 10.01 16.47
CA HIS A 80 -9.32 10.71 15.30
C HIS A 80 -8.95 9.81 14.12
N PHE A 81 -9.15 8.48 14.20
CA PHE A 81 -8.69 7.52 13.20
C PHE A 81 -9.22 7.82 11.80
N SER A 82 -10.55 7.99 11.68
CA SER A 82 -11.21 8.29 10.40
C SER A 82 -10.74 9.63 9.82
N ALA A 83 -10.69 10.66 10.66
CA ALA A 83 -10.26 12.00 10.26
C ALA A 83 -8.80 12.00 9.77
N CYS A 84 -7.90 11.28 10.45
CA CYS A 84 -6.50 11.14 10.02
C CYS A 84 -6.42 10.53 8.62
N ARG A 85 -7.09 9.40 8.40
CA ARG A 85 -7.03 8.73 7.09
C ARG A 85 -7.67 9.54 5.97
N GLN A 86 -8.62 10.42 6.26
CA GLN A 86 -9.16 11.34 5.25
C GLN A 86 -8.20 12.50 4.91
N ASN A 87 -7.43 12.96 5.90
CA ASN A 87 -6.64 14.19 5.80
C ASN A 87 -5.16 14.00 5.49
N TYR A 88 -4.64 12.77 5.55
CA TYR A 88 -3.23 12.47 5.26
C TYR A 88 -3.12 11.32 4.27
N GLY A 89 -2.05 11.33 3.49
CA GLY A 89 -1.77 10.27 2.53
C GLY A 89 -1.03 9.11 3.19
N TYR A 90 -1.26 7.89 2.70
CA TYR A 90 -0.64 6.67 3.23
C TYR A 90 -0.69 5.54 2.21
N TYR A 91 0.25 4.59 2.28
CA TYR A 91 0.25 3.40 1.44
C TYR A 91 -0.83 2.42 1.86
N ARG A 92 -1.45 1.76 0.89
CA ARG A 92 -2.69 1.00 1.11
C ARG A 92 -2.58 -0.50 0.85
N TYR A 93 -1.83 -0.91 -0.16
CA TYR A 93 -1.70 -2.32 -0.52
C TYR A 93 -0.47 -2.58 -1.39
N LEU A 94 -0.11 -3.85 -1.49
CA LEU A 94 0.86 -4.38 -2.46
C LEU A 94 0.18 -5.46 -3.30
N LYS A 95 0.54 -5.54 -4.59
CA LYS A 95 0.08 -6.62 -5.46
C LYS A 95 1.15 -7.06 -6.45
N TRP A 96 1.64 -8.28 -6.30
CA TRP A 96 2.57 -8.93 -7.22
C TRP A 96 1.81 -9.66 -8.33
N ILE A 97 2.15 -9.33 -9.59
CA ILE A 97 1.61 -10.00 -10.78
C ILE A 97 2.73 -10.85 -11.41
N PRO A 98 2.77 -12.17 -11.16
CA PRO A 98 3.86 -13.03 -11.62
C PRO A 98 3.89 -13.19 -13.14
N GLN A 99 2.75 -13.10 -13.81
CA GLN A 99 2.63 -13.24 -15.26
C GLN A 99 3.39 -12.14 -16.02
N THR A 100 3.54 -10.96 -15.41
CA THR A 100 4.18 -9.80 -16.04
C THR A 100 5.42 -9.30 -15.30
N ASN A 101 5.77 -9.94 -14.17
CA ASN A 101 6.88 -9.55 -13.29
C ASN A 101 6.79 -8.09 -12.82
N VAL A 102 5.60 -7.71 -12.33
CA VAL A 102 5.29 -6.34 -11.88
C VAL A 102 4.76 -6.37 -10.46
N LEU A 103 5.25 -5.45 -9.62
CA LEU A 103 4.67 -5.16 -8.32
C LEU A 103 3.90 -3.83 -8.41
N PHE A 104 2.64 -3.84 -8.02
CA PHE A 104 1.85 -2.64 -7.80
C PHE A 104 1.84 -2.27 -6.33
N ARG A 105 1.82 -0.96 -6.07
CA ARG A 105 1.63 -0.40 -4.74
C ARG A 105 0.70 0.78 -4.82
N GLY A 106 -0.46 0.68 -4.18
CA GLY A 106 -1.41 1.77 -4.09
C GLY A 106 -1.13 2.66 -2.89
N TYR A 107 -1.39 3.96 -3.03
CA TYR A 107 -1.37 4.91 -1.93
C TYR A 107 -2.53 5.89 -2.03
N GLN A 108 -2.99 6.34 -0.88
CA GLN A 108 -4.01 7.36 -0.75
C GLN A 108 -3.38 8.74 -0.71
N LYS A 109 -3.99 9.71 -1.40
CA LYS A 109 -3.67 11.13 -1.24
C LYS A 109 -4.59 11.78 -0.21
N GLN A 110 -4.06 12.73 0.54
CA GLN A 110 -4.80 13.62 1.44
C GLN A 110 -5.84 14.41 0.66
N LYS A 111 -7.03 14.62 1.26
CA LYS A 111 -8.03 15.60 0.80
C LYS A 111 -8.37 15.55 -0.71
N ALA A 112 -8.00 14.49 -1.41
CA ALA A 112 -8.30 14.27 -2.81
C ALA A 112 -9.63 13.50 -2.84
N PRO A 113 -10.75 14.14 -3.21
CA PRO A 113 -12.05 13.47 -3.19
C PRO A 113 -12.11 12.31 -4.19
N PHE A 114 -11.26 12.31 -5.23
CA PHE A 114 -11.42 11.43 -6.39
C PHE A 114 -10.16 10.68 -6.84
N GLU A 115 -8.96 11.05 -6.37
CA GLU A 115 -7.72 10.47 -6.88
C GLU A 115 -6.84 9.90 -5.77
N ASP A 116 -6.35 8.70 -6.03
CA ASP A 116 -5.27 8.01 -5.31
C ASP A 116 -4.07 7.88 -6.28
N GLY A 117 -2.99 7.27 -5.80
CA GLY A 117 -1.82 6.99 -6.64
C GLY A 117 -1.52 5.50 -6.75
N LEU A 118 -0.94 5.11 -7.88
CA LEU A 118 -0.54 3.75 -8.19
C LEU A 118 0.89 3.71 -8.68
N GLN A 119 1.79 3.18 -7.85
CA GLN A 119 3.17 2.92 -8.23
C GLN A 119 3.31 1.55 -8.88
N VAL A 120 4.10 1.50 -9.95
CA VAL A 120 4.40 0.30 -10.71
C VAL A 120 5.90 0.04 -10.66
N TYR A 121 6.29 -1.11 -10.14
CA TYR A 121 7.69 -1.52 -10.02
C TYR A 121 7.99 -2.72 -10.92
N ARG A 122 9.09 -2.64 -11.66
CA ARG A 122 9.69 -3.75 -12.41
C ARG A 122 11.15 -3.90 -11.99
N ASN A 123 11.56 -5.11 -11.64
CA ASN A 123 12.92 -5.38 -11.13
C ASN A 123 13.37 -4.49 -9.97
N ARG A 124 12.41 -4.08 -9.11
CA ARG A 124 12.59 -3.16 -7.96
C ARG A 124 12.78 -1.68 -8.33
N CYS A 125 12.72 -1.33 -9.61
CA CYS A 125 12.74 0.06 -10.06
C CYS A 125 11.31 0.56 -10.26
N LEU A 126 11.01 1.77 -9.79
CA LEU A 126 9.77 2.46 -10.15
C LEU A 126 9.81 2.78 -11.63
N VAL A 127 8.84 2.28 -12.39
CA VAL A 127 8.73 2.51 -13.84
C VAL A 127 7.57 3.43 -14.20
N ALA A 128 6.58 3.57 -13.31
CA ALA A 128 5.49 4.52 -13.44
C ALA A 128 4.84 4.82 -12.08
N ASP A 129 4.26 6.01 -11.95
CA ASP A 129 3.41 6.44 -10.85
C ASP A 129 2.19 7.16 -11.46
N PHE A 130 1.00 6.56 -11.34
CA PHE A 130 -0.22 7.04 -12.00
C PHE A 130 -1.19 7.63 -11.00
N ASN A 131 -1.89 8.71 -11.39
CA ASN A 131 -3.14 9.09 -10.74
C ASN A 131 -4.23 8.08 -11.13
N VAL A 132 -4.93 7.55 -10.14
CA VAL A 132 -5.98 6.54 -10.31
C VAL A 132 -7.22 6.93 -9.52
N PRO A 133 -8.42 6.41 -9.84
CA PRO A 133 -9.61 6.65 -9.05
C PRO A 133 -9.43 6.35 -7.56
N ARG A 134 -10.11 7.09 -6.69
CA ARG A 134 -10.14 6.83 -5.25
C ARG A 134 -10.57 5.39 -4.99
N GLY A 135 -9.82 4.68 -4.15
CA GLY A 135 -10.14 3.28 -3.86
C GLY A 135 -9.49 2.26 -4.79
N PHE A 136 -8.79 2.70 -5.85
CA PHE A 136 -8.31 1.80 -6.91
C PHE A 136 -7.31 0.78 -6.38
N GLU A 137 -7.62 -0.50 -6.60
CA GLU A 137 -6.83 -1.62 -6.13
C GLU A 137 -6.71 -2.67 -7.23
N VAL A 138 -5.47 -2.99 -7.60
CA VAL A 138 -5.17 -4.01 -8.61
C VAL A 138 -5.41 -5.40 -8.01
N ILE A 139 -6.25 -6.19 -8.68
CA ILE A 139 -6.70 -7.49 -8.19
C ILE A 139 -5.99 -8.63 -8.92
N GLY A 140 -5.66 -8.47 -10.21
CA GLY A 140 -5.02 -9.54 -10.98
C GLY A 140 -4.76 -9.19 -12.44
N TYR A 141 -4.34 -10.21 -13.19
CA TYR A 141 -3.99 -10.10 -14.61
C TYR A 141 -4.49 -11.33 -15.36
N ILE A 142 -5.17 -11.08 -16.49
CA ILE A 142 -5.54 -12.08 -17.48
C ILE A 142 -5.20 -11.47 -18.83
N ALA A 143 -4.27 -12.08 -19.56
CA ALA A 143 -3.71 -11.49 -20.76
C ALA A 143 -4.82 -11.05 -21.75
N PRO A 144 -4.73 -9.84 -22.32
CA PRO A 144 -3.64 -8.85 -22.18
C PRO A 144 -3.92 -7.74 -21.15
N TRP A 145 -4.77 -7.97 -20.15
CA TRP A 145 -5.30 -6.91 -19.26
C TRP A 145 -4.96 -7.14 -17.79
N TYR A 146 -4.63 -6.05 -17.11
CA TYR A 146 -4.72 -5.95 -15.66
C TYR A 146 -6.15 -5.60 -15.27
N TYR A 147 -6.58 -6.08 -14.11
CA TYR A 147 -7.90 -5.81 -13.55
C TYR A 147 -7.75 -5.16 -12.18
N ALA A 148 -8.59 -4.17 -11.93
CA ALA A 148 -8.63 -3.46 -10.66
C ALA A 148 -10.08 -3.21 -10.24
N GLY A 149 -10.30 -3.03 -8.95
CA GLY A 149 -11.59 -2.64 -8.38
C GLY A 149 -11.47 -1.34 -7.61
N VAL A 150 -12.61 -0.80 -7.24
CA VAL A 150 -12.75 0.22 -6.19
C VAL A 150 -13.76 -0.28 -5.16
N LYS A 151 -13.95 0.47 -4.07
CA LYS A 151 -15.01 0.17 -3.10
C LYS A 151 -16.36 0.01 -3.83
N PRO A 152 -17.15 -1.05 -3.53
CA PRO A 152 -18.45 -1.22 -4.14
C PRO A 152 -19.36 -0.01 -3.91
N ASP A 153 -20.15 0.32 -4.92
CA ASP A 153 -21.23 1.28 -4.79
C ASP A 153 -22.44 0.55 -4.20
N TYR A 154 -22.48 0.51 -2.87
CA TYR A 154 -23.56 -0.14 -2.12
C TYR A 154 -24.91 0.56 -2.29
N ALA A 155 -24.94 1.86 -2.62
CA ALA A 155 -26.19 2.59 -2.80
C ALA A 155 -26.90 2.18 -4.11
N ASN A 156 -26.10 1.88 -5.15
CA ASN A 156 -26.61 1.45 -6.45
C ASN A 156 -26.42 -0.05 -6.71
N GLU A 157 -26.00 -0.82 -5.71
CA GLU A 157 -25.73 -2.27 -5.78
C GLU A 157 -24.78 -2.67 -6.92
N LYS A 158 -23.72 -1.87 -7.15
CA LYS A 158 -22.79 -2.07 -8.27
C LYS A 158 -21.37 -2.31 -7.81
N PHE A 159 -20.70 -3.24 -8.49
CA PHE A 159 -19.25 -3.37 -8.47
C PHE A 159 -18.67 -2.63 -9.68
N ILE A 160 -17.69 -1.77 -9.45
CA ILE A 160 -16.95 -1.09 -10.51
C ILE A 160 -15.62 -1.83 -10.68
N ILE A 161 -15.43 -2.43 -11.86
CA ILE A 161 -14.20 -3.12 -12.26
C ILE A 161 -13.57 -2.35 -13.41
N TYR A 162 -12.30 -2.03 -13.25
CA TYR A 162 -11.45 -1.45 -14.29
C TYR A 162 -10.62 -2.55 -14.94
N ARG A 163 -10.36 -2.38 -16.23
CA ARG A 163 -9.28 -3.09 -16.91
C ARG A 163 -8.34 -2.09 -17.56
N PHE A 164 -7.03 -2.36 -17.52
CA PHE A 164 -6.02 -1.46 -18.08
C PHE A 164 -4.81 -2.24 -18.59
N LYS A 165 -3.95 -1.55 -19.35
CA LYS A 165 -2.67 -2.06 -19.86
C LYS A 165 -1.54 -1.18 -19.34
N LEU A 166 -0.36 -1.77 -19.21
CA LEU A 166 0.90 -1.09 -18.96
C LEU A 166 1.71 -0.98 -20.25
#